data_AF-A0A9D8IHJ9-F1
#
_entry.id   AF-A0A9D8IHJ9-F1
#
_cell.length_a   1.000
_cell.length_b   1.000
_cell.length_c   1.000
_cell.angle_alpha   90.00
_cell.angle_beta   90.00
_cell.angle_gamma   90.00
#
_symmetry.space_group_name_H-M   'P 1'
#
loop_
_entity.id
_entity.type
_entity.pdbx_description
1 polymer ?
#
loop_
_entity_poly.entity_id
_entity_poly.type
_entity_poly.pdbx_seq_one_letter_code
_entity_poly.pdbx_strand_id
1 'polypeptide(L)'
;MKTCTSMSPGRPGMSEVPWHRRPSAFLAVLADSWRETRDSKVLYVLLGGIGLLLGVVLTANFEPLPGSKPYLQLAARACGIETAGLDLANLDVAELAGRLKGALYSLESSAVLDDADDLPSARWEVVLRRQGVPLVGGRESAEEVSSRFGKVAEGRLFVVDSIGEIRDRLGDLTGVQRWKMTISAGPDLRVAWPHRMTLFWGAVQLTPDSGAPLGLQIFILYKLLTTGFGAWIMLLVGVVVTSFFVPNMIRKGTLELLLVRPIPRWRLLFYKYLGGLLFALVLLLALVGGAWLATGLRAGLWSPTVLLAVPIVMLFFALLYACSTMVAVITRAPVPAMLVTCLYWVALFIVGVLHGVVETSRVEESGESRPKAGVSLSELKSNRSGPQRRAPSRPVDRKPLHERTFGKVVEAIHAVLPRDRDLDNLMDLQLVRDLALAGPLRDFATRSMSSASVGLGITLAHLGGFLLVACLIFSRRDP
;
A
#
# COMPACT_ATOMS: atom_id res chain seq x y z
N MET A 1 -20.00 30.21 90.17
CA MET A 1 -20.73 28.93 90.18
C MET A 1 -21.27 28.66 88.78
N LYS A 2 -20.90 27.51 88.18
CA LYS A 2 -21.69 26.58 87.32
C LYS A 2 -22.75 27.16 86.35
N THR A 3 -22.95 26.74 85.08
CA THR A 3 -22.38 25.72 84.16
C THR A 3 -23.09 25.86 82.80
N CYS A 4 -22.41 25.43 81.73
CA CYS A 4 -22.87 25.02 80.39
C CYS A 4 -24.36 24.70 80.14
N THR A 5 -24.89 25.09 78.97
CA THR A 5 -25.36 24.11 77.95
C THR A 5 -25.35 24.70 76.54
N SER A 6 -24.83 23.92 75.60
CA SER A 6 -24.60 24.20 74.17
C SER A 6 -25.84 23.97 73.31
N MET A 7 -25.99 24.73 72.22
CA MET A 7 -26.67 24.24 71.02
C MET A 7 -25.99 24.82 69.77
N SER A 8 -25.40 23.93 68.98
CA SER A 8 -24.65 24.18 67.76
C SER A 8 -25.58 24.32 66.55
N PRO A 9 -25.42 25.32 65.66
CA PRO A 9 -26.06 25.30 64.36
C PRO A 9 -25.22 24.48 63.37
N GLY A 10 -25.85 23.44 62.82
CA GLY A 10 -25.24 22.50 61.87
C GLY A 10 -24.67 23.18 60.62
N ARG A 11 -23.47 22.75 60.24
CA ARG A 11 -22.83 23.08 58.96
C ARG A 11 -23.66 22.49 57.81
N PRO A 12 -23.95 23.25 56.73
CA PRO A 12 -24.48 22.65 55.51
C PRO A 12 -23.43 21.71 54.93
N GLY A 13 -23.83 20.45 54.72
CA GLY A 13 -22.97 19.38 54.22
C GLY A 13 -22.40 19.72 52.85
N MET A 14 -21.08 19.88 52.78
CA MET A 14 -20.35 19.68 51.54
C MET A 14 -20.52 18.23 51.15
N SER A 15 -21.30 17.96 50.10
CA SER A 15 -21.31 16.68 49.44
C SER A 15 -19.90 16.38 48.94
N GLU A 16 -19.18 15.49 49.61
CA GLU A 16 -17.93 14.94 49.11
C GLU A 16 -18.23 14.22 47.80
N VAL A 17 -17.84 14.85 46.68
CA VAL A 17 -17.88 14.21 45.38
C VAL A 17 -16.86 13.06 45.41
N PRO A 18 -17.28 11.81 45.13
CA PRO A 18 -16.39 10.65 45.22
C PRO A 18 -15.15 10.85 44.34
N TRP A 19 -13.96 10.74 44.94
CA TRP A 19 -12.65 10.94 44.31
C TRP A 19 -12.35 9.97 43.15
N HIS A 20 -13.19 8.94 42.95
CA HIS A 20 -13.03 7.88 41.96
C HIS A 20 -13.39 8.27 40.51
N ARG A 21 -13.98 9.45 40.26
CA ARG A 21 -14.37 9.89 38.91
C ARG A 21 -13.69 11.19 38.46
N ARG A 22 -12.41 11.37 38.77
CA ARG A 22 -11.62 12.38 38.05
C ARG A 22 -11.11 11.74 36.76
N PRO A 23 -11.54 12.18 35.56
CA PRO A 23 -10.83 11.78 34.34
C PRO A 23 -9.34 12.07 34.57
N SER A 24 -8.48 11.14 34.17
CA SER A 24 -7.03 11.34 34.28
C SER A 24 -6.68 12.71 33.71
N ALA A 25 -5.69 13.41 34.27
CA ALA A 25 -5.33 14.75 33.80
C ALA A 25 -5.08 14.79 32.27
N PHE A 26 -4.62 13.66 31.73
CA PHE A 26 -4.55 13.40 30.30
C PHE A 26 -5.90 13.50 29.57
N LEU A 27 -6.92 12.75 30.02
CA LEU A 27 -8.26 12.77 29.42
C LEU A 27 -8.90 14.16 29.46
N ALA A 28 -8.63 14.95 30.51
CA ALA A 28 -9.13 16.31 30.60
C ALA A 28 -8.49 17.23 29.53
N VAL A 29 -7.15 17.20 29.40
CA VAL A 29 -6.41 17.98 28.39
C VAL A 29 -6.77 17.53 26.97
N LEU A 30 -6.96 16.22 26.77
CA LEU A 30 -7.39 15.66 25.50
C LEU A 30 -8.81 16.10 25.13
N ALA A 31 -9.76 16.02 26.07
CA ALA A 31 -11.14 16.43 25.86
C ALA A 31 -11.25 17.92 25.56
N ASP A 32 -10.43 18.75 26.22
CA ASP A 32 -10.35 20.19 25.98
C ASP A 32 -9.82 20.49 24.57
N SER A 33 -8.70 19.87 24.18
CA SER A 33 -8.12 20.00 22.84
C SER A 33 -9.05 19.49 21.73
N TRP A 34 -9.78 18.40 21.99
CA TRP A 34 -10.77 17.86 21.07
C TRP A 34 -11.95 18.83 20.87
N ARG A 35 -12.45 19.44 21.95
CA ARG A 35 -13.50 20.47 21.88
C ARG A 35 -13.03 21.68 21.10
N GLU A 36 -11.84 22.20 21.41
CA GLU A 36 -11.20 23.30 20.67
C GLU A 36 -11.16 23.02 19.16
N THR A 37 -10.76 21.80 18.79
CA THR A 37 -10.67 21.39 17.39
C THR A 37 -12.04 21.28 16.72
N ARG A 38 -13.02 20.68 17.41
CA ARG A 38 -14.40 20.56 16.90
C ARG A 38 -15.04 21.93 16.70
N ASP A 39 -14.79 22.86 17.61
CA ASP A 39 -15.38 24.19 17.60
C ASP A 39 -14.76 25.07 16.49
N SER A 40 -13.51 24.79 16.08
CA SER A 40 -12.84 25.48 14.96
C SER A 40 -13.47 25.22 13.58
N LYS A 41 -14.43 24.30 13.46
CA LYS A 41 -15.04 23.80 12.21
C LYS A 41 -14.10 23.12 11.21
N VAL A 42 -12.79 23.22 11.41
CA VAL A 42 -11.76 22.63 10.55
C VAL A 42 -11.91 21.11 10.42
N LEU A 43 -12.25 20.43 11.52
CA LEU A 43 -12.52 18.99 11.51
C LEU A 43 -13.61 18.62 10.49
N TYR A 44 -14.70 19.39 10.42
CA TYR A 44 -15.79 19.12 9.48
C TYR A 44 -15.39 19.40 8.04
N VAL A 45 -14.56 20.41 7.78
CA VAL A 45 -14.03 20.68 6.43
C VAL A 45 -13.15 19.52 5.96
N LEU A 46 -12.28 19.02 6.83
CA LEU A 46 -11.42 17.86 6.53
C LEU A 46 -12.22 16.58 6.32
N LEU A 47 -13.18 16.29 7.21
CA LEU A 47 -14.08 15.16 7.05
C LEU A 47 -14.96 15.29 5.79
N GLY A 48 -15.38 16.51 5.45
CA GLY A 48 -16.10 16.80 4.22
C GLY A 48 -15.24 16.55 2.98
N GLY A 49 -13.97 16.95 2.99
CA GLY A 49 -13.01 16.64 1.92
C GLY A 49 -12.75 15.14 1.78
N ILE A 50 -12.58 14.42 2.89
CA ILE A 50 -12.48 12.95 2.89
C ILE A 50 -13.77 12.34 2.34
N GLY A 51 -14.93 12.80 2.79
CA GLY A 51 -16.24 12.35 2.31
C GLY A 51 -16.44 12.59 0.81
N LEU A 52 -15.96 13.72 0.29
CA LEU A 52 -15.98 14.03 -1.15
C LEU A 52 -15.09 13.05 -1.92
N LEU A 53 -13.85 12.83 -1.47
CA LEU A 53 -12.93 11.87 -2.09
C LEU A 53 -13.53 10.45 -2.10
N LEU A 54 -14.07 10.00 -0.96
CA LEU A 54 -14.71 8.68 -0.86
C LEU A 54 -16.00 8.61 -1.69
N GLY A 55 -16.76 9.71 -1.79
CA GLY A 55 -17.92 9.82 -2.65
C GLY A 55 -17.58 9.57 -4.11
N VAL A 56 -16.48 10.17 -4.60
CA VAL A 56 -15.97 9.92 -5.96
C VAL A 56 -15.65 8.43 -6.15
N VAL A 57 -15.00 7.80 -5.18
CA VAL A 57 -14.69 6.36 -5.22
C VAL A 57 -15.95 5.50 -5.24
N LEU A 58 -16.97 5.86 -4.45
CA LEU A 58 -18.24 5.14 -4.42
C LEU A 58 -18.97 5.20 -5.76
N THR A 59 -18.76 6.24 -6.57
CA THR A 59 -19.29 6.29 -7.95
C THR A 59 -18.58 5.36 -8.93
N ALA A 60 -17.40 4.81 -8.57
CA ALA A 60 -16.65 3.91 -9.43
C ALA A 60 -17.44 2.61 -9.64
N ASN A 61 -17.58 2.15 -10.88
CA ASN A 61 -18.19 0.88 -11.25
C ASN A 61 -17.17 -0.02 -11.94
N PHE A 62 -17.22 -1.30 -11.62
CA PHE A 62 -16.32 -2.33 -12.14
C PHE A 62 -17.15 -3.36 -12.89
N GLU A 63 -17.14 -3.28 -14.23
CA GLU A 63 -17.90 -4.19 -15.08
C GLU A 63 -16.96 -5.24 -15.69
N PRO A 64 -17.19 -6.54 -15.48
CA PRO A 64 -16.34 -7.59 -16.05
C PRO A 64 -16.52 -7.65 -17.57
N LEU A 65 -15.41 -7.72 -18.31
CA LEU A 65 -15.42 -7.85 -19.77
C LEU A 65 -15.17 -9.31 -20.18
N PRO A 66 -15.68 -9.74 -21.35
CA PRO A 66 -15.36 -11.06 -21.88
C PRO A 66 -13.89 -11.17 -22.27
N GLY A 67 -13.24 -12.28 -21.92
CA GLY A 67 -11.79 -12.37 -22.07
C GLY A 67 -11.11 -13.60 -21.48
N SER A 68 -11.71 -14.80 -21.51
CA SER A 68 -11.08 -16.02 -20.97
C SER A 68 -9.82 -16.45 -21.73
N LYS A 69 -9.80 -16.28 -23.06
CA LYS A 69 -8.76 -16.84 -23.95
C LYS A 69 -7.31 -16.55 -23.53
N PRO A 70 -6.91 -15.30 -23.20
CA PRO A 70 -5.54 -15.02 -22.75
C PRO A 70 -5.16 -15.76 -21.46
N TYR A 71 -6.09 -15.90 -20.51
CA TYR A 71 -5.85 -16.62 -19.26
C TYR A 71 -5.77 -18.13 -19.47
N LEU A 72 -6.59 -18.69 -20.37
CA LEU A 72 -6.52 -20.10 -20.74
C LEU A 72 -5.23 -20.43 -21.48
N GLN A 73 -4.77 -19.53 -22.36
CA GLN A 73 -3.47 -19.67 -23.01
C GLN A 73 -2.31 -19.58 -22.01
N LEU A 74 -2.41 -18.68 -21.02
CA LEU A 74 -1.43 -18.57 -19.95
C LEU A 74 -1.40 -19.85 -19.11
N ALA A 75 -2.55 -20.37 -18.69
CA ALA A 75 -2.68 -21.62 -17.92
C ALA A 75 -2.15 -22.84 -18.71
N ALA A 76 -2.45 -22.92 -20.01
CA ALA A 76 -1.91 -23.95 -20.88
C ALA A 76 -0.37 -23.89 -20.92
N ARG A 77 0.21 -22.72 -21.19
CA ARG A 77 1.67 -22.56 -21.23
C ARG A 77 2.34 -22.87 -19.88
N ALA A 78 1.74 -22.40 -18.79
CA ALA A 78 2.20 -22.64 -17.43
C ALA A 78 2.23 -24.13 -17.06
N CYS A 79 1.33 -24.95 -17.62
CA CYS A 79 1.26 -26.39 -17.35
C CYS A 79 2.53 -27.17 -17.77
N GLY A 80 3.27 -26.66 -18.77
CA GLY A 80 4.52 -27.27 -19.25
C GLY A 80 5.78 -26.83 -18.51
N ILE A 81 5.66 -25.87 -17.59
CA ILE A 81 6.79 -25.22 -16.93
C ILE A 81 6.65 -25.44 -15.42
N GLU A 82 7.77 -25.67 -14.73
CA GLU A 82 7.78 -25.64 -13.27
C GLU A 82 7.57 -24.21 -12.73
N THR A 83 6.32 -23.84 -12.44
CA THR A 83 5.95 -22.48 -12.02
C THR A 83 6.37 -22.12 -10.59
N ALA A 84 6.78 -23.08 -9.78
CA ALA A 84 7.21 -22.84 -8.40
C ALA A 84 8.51 -22.01 -8.40
N GLY A 85 8.50 -20.84 -7.75
CA GLY A 85 9.65 -19.94 -7.70
C GLY A 85 10.08 -19.39 -9.07
N LEU A 86 9.13 -19.25 -10.01
CA LEU A 86 9.40 -18.73 -11.34
C LEU A 86 9.25 -17.20 -11.35
N ASP A 87 10.35 -16.51 -11.63
CA ASP A 87 10.34 -15.06 -11.82
C ASP A 87 9.96 -14.73 -13.27
N LEU A 88 8.67 -14.46 -13.49
CA LEU A 88 8.11 -14.08 -14.79
C LEU A 88 8.67 -12.76 -15.33
N ALA A 89 9.34 -11.95 -14.51
CA ALA A 89 9.89 -10.65 -14.92
C ALA A 89 11.31 -10.76 -15.50
N ASN A 90 12.10 -11.74 -15.05
CA ASN A 90 13.50 -11.96 -15.45
C ASN A 90 13.68 -13.30 -16.17
N LEU A 91 12.78 -13.62 -17.09
CA LEU A 91 12.85 -14.85 -17.87
C LEU A 91 14.04 -14.85 -18.84
N ASP A 92 15.13 -15.52 -18.46
CA ASP A 92 16.14 -15.96 -19.42
C ASP A 92 15.62 -17.18 -20.19
N VAL A 93 15.86 -17.20 -21.50
CA VAL A 93 15.41 -18.27 -22.40
C VAL A 93 16.06 -19.61 -22.02
N ALA A 94 17.30 -19.56 -21.50
CA ALA A 94 18.02 -20.74 -21.02
C ALA A 94 17.42 -21.30 -19.71
N GLU A 95 17.01 -20.45 -18.78
CA GLU A 95 16.37 -20.88 -17.53
C GLU A 95 14.96 -21.42 -17.77
N LEU A 96 14.19 -20.77 -18.66
CA LEU A 96 12.90 -21.27 -19.09
C LEU A 96 13.02 -22.66 -19.74
N ALA A 97 14.05 -22.87 -20.56
CA ALA A 97 14.33 -24.16 -21.18
C ALA A 97 14.70 -25.24 -20.15
N GLY A 98 15.44 -24.88 -19.10
CA GLY A 98 15.79 -25.79 -17.99
C GLY A 98 14.60 -26.18 -17.10
N ARG A 99 13.55 -25.34 -17.04
CA ARG A 99 12.32 -25.59 -16.25
C ARG A 99 11.18 -26.23 -17.05
N LEU A 100 11.38 -26.50 -18.33
CA LEU A 100 10.42 -27.24 -19.16
C LEU A 100 10.39 -28.70 -18.72
N LYS A 101 9.20 -29.22 -18.36
CA LYS A 101 9.01 -30.62 -17.97
C LYS A 101 8.92 -31.57 -19.17
N GLY A 102 9.72 -31.31 -20.20
CA GLY A 102 9.79 -32.15 -21.41
C GLY A 102 8.54 -32.13 -22.29
N ALA A 103 7.60 -31.19 -22.10
CA ALA A 103 6.43 -31.05 -22.95
C ALA A 103 5.98 -29.59 -23.10
N LEU A 104 5.51 -29.24 -24.30
CA LEU A 104 4.90 -27.96 -24.60
C LEU A 104 3.38 -28.12 -24.64
N TYR A 105 2.70 -27.22 -23.94
CA TYR A 105 1.25 -27.19 -23.84
C TYR A 105 0.70 -25.97 -24.59
N SER A 106 -0.34 -26.20 -25.37
CA SER A 106 -1.00 -25.17 -26.18
C SER A 106 -2.51 -25.34 -26.15
N LEU A 107 -3.23 -24.23 -26.12
CA LEU A 107 -4.69 -24.21 -26.20
C LEU A 107 -5.12 -24.46 -27.66
N GLU A 108 -5.86 -25.54 -27.90
CA GLU A 108 -6.39 -25.88 -29.23
C GLU A 108 -7.76 -25.22 -29.45
N SER A 109 -8.67 -25.36 -28.48
CA SER A 109 -9.97 -24.69 -28.49
C SER A 109 -10.47 -24.42 -27.07
N SER A 110 -11.35 -23.43 -26.96
CA SER A 110 -12.09 -23.11 -25.73
C SER A 110 -13.51 -22.67 -26.08
N ALA A 111 -14.50 -23.24 -25.42
CA ALA A 111 -15.91 -22.85 -25.54
C ALA A 111 -16.47 -22.58 -24.14
N VAL A 112 -17.37 -21.61 -24.01
CA VAL A 112 -18.12 -21.39 -22.76
C VAL A 112 -19.22 -22.43 -22.70
N LEU A 113 -19.41 -23.05 -21.54
CA LEU A 113 -20.51 -23.99 -21.29
C LEU A 113 -21.81 -23.21 -21.00
N ASP A 114 -22.94 -23.88 -21.22
CA ASP A 114 -24.28 -23.40 -20.84
C ASP A 114 -24.75 -22.10 -21.52
N ASP A 115 -24.16 -21.74 -22.67
CA ASP A 115 -24.44 -20.50 -23.42
C ASP A 115 -24.34 -19.22 -22.56
N ALA A 116 -23.54 -19.28 -21.50
CA ALA A 116 -23.29 -18.17 -20.61
C ALA A 116 -22.33 -17.16 -21.26
N ASP A 117 -22.41 -15.91 -20.82
CA ASP A 117 -21.42 -14.90 -21.17
C ASP A 117 -20.03 -15.32 -20.67
N ASP A 118 -18.97 -14.98 -21.42
CA ASP A 118 -17.57 -15.30 -21.09
C ASP A 118 -17.07 -14.48 -19.89
N LEU A 119 -17.64 -14.73 -18.72
CA LEU A 119 -17.44 -14.00 -17.47
C LEU A 119 -16.69 -14.86 -16.45
N PRO A 120 -16.09 -14.27 -15.41
CA PRO A 120 -15.31 -15.03 -14.42
C PRO A 120 -16.16 -15.99 -13.57
N SER A 121 -17.48 -16.04 -13.76
CA SER A 121 -18.39 -17.01 -13.15
C SER A 121 -18.74 -18.18 -14.08
N ALA A 122 -18.36 -18.12 -15.35
CA ALA A 122 -18.70 -19.13 -16.34
C ALA A 122 -17.90 -20.42 -16.14
N ARG A 123 -18.33 -21.48 -16.82
CA ARG A 123 -17.58 -22.72 -16.99
C ARG A 123 -17.11 -22.81 -18.43
N TRP A 124 -15.97 -23.45 -18.65
CA TRP A 124 -15.40 -23.58 -19.98
C TRP A 124 -15.09 -25.03 -20.30
N GLU A 125 -15.34 -25.40 -21.55
CA GLU A 125 -14.80 -26.60 -22.17
C GLU A 125 -13.52 -26.23 -22.91
N VAL A 126 -12.43 -26.90 -22.56
CA VAL A 126 -11.10 -26.60 -23.07
C VAL A 126 -10.48 -27.84 -23.68
N VAL A 127 -9.91 -27.70 -24.87
CA VAL A 127 -9.08 -28.73 -25.49
C VAL A 127 -7.63 -28.28 -25.42
N LEU A 128 -6.84 -29.02 -24.67
CA LEU A 128 -5.44 -28.78 -24.43
C LEU A 128 -4.61 -29.77 -25.26
N ARG A 129 -3.71 -29.23 -26.07
CA ARG A 129 -2.75 -30.01 -26.87
C ARG A 129 -1.39 -30.01 -26.19
N ARG A 130 -0.90 -31.20 -25.90
CA ARG A 130 0.44 -31.47 -25.39
C ARG A 130 1.31 -32.01 -26.52
N GLN A 131 2.48 -31.42 -26.69
CA GLN A 131 3.53 -31.89 -27.60
C GLN A 131 4.76 -32.25 -26.77
N GLY A 132 5.08 -33.55 -26.72
CA GLY A 132 6.30 -34.02 -26.05
C GLY A 132 7.56 -33.50 -26.76
N VAL A 133 8.57 -33.10 -25.99
CA VAL A 133 9.91 -32.82 -26.51
C VAL A 133 10.58 -34.16 -26.81
N PRO A 134 11.14 -34.35 -28.03
CA PRO A 134 11.84 -35.59 -28.37
C PRO A 134 12.90 -35.95 -27.33
N LEU A 135 13.04 -37.25 -27.01
CA LEU A 135 14.02 -37.83 -26.09
C LEU A 135 13.80 -37.58 -24.57
N VAL A 136 12.98 -36.60 -24.17
CA VAL A 136 12.81 -36.22 -22.74
C VAL A 136 11.34 -36.34 -22.26
N GLY A 137 10.36 -36.15 -23.15
CA GLY A 137 8.93 -36.16 -22.78
C GLY A 137 8.29 -37.55 -22.78
N GLY A 138 8.01 -38.12 -21.59
CA GLY A 138 7.17 -39.32 -21.42
C GLY A 138 5.67 -39.03 -21.67
N ARG A 139 4.78 -40.03 -21.59
CA ARG A 139 3.32 -39.75 -21.54
C ARG A 139 2.95 -39.28 -20.14
N GLU A 140 2.02 -38.33 -20.04
CA GLU A 140 1.53 -37.82 -18.75
C GLU A 140 0.10 -38.30 -18.49
N SER A 141 -0.24 -38.46 -17.21
CA SER A 141 -1.56 -38.92 -16.78
C SER A 141 -2.56 -37.76 -16.67
N ALA A 142 -3.85 -38.08 -16.72
CA ALA A 142 -4.92 -37.09 -16.55
C ALA A 142 -4.84 -36.38 -15.18
N GLU A 143 -4.45 -37.12 -14.13
CA GLU A 143 -4.29 -36.61 -12.77
C GLU A 143 -3.16 -35.57 -12.68
N GLU A 144 -2.01 -35.87 -13.29
CA GLU A 144 -0.87 -34.94 -13.34
C GLU A 144 -1.20 -33.64 -14.08
N VAL A 145 -1.91 -33.73 -15.20
CA VAL A 145 -2.35 -32.55 -15.97
C VAL A 145 -3.39 -31.75 -15.18
N SER A 146 -4.39 -32.40 -14.60
CA SER A 146 -5.45 -31.73 -13.83
C SER A 146 -4.92 -31.00 -12.58
N SER A 147 -3.90 -31.56 -11.92
CA SER A 147 -3.31 -30.97 -10.72
C SER A 147 -2.50 -29.70 -10.99
N ARG A 148 -2.04 -29.51 -12.24
CA ARG A 148 -1.18 -28.40 -12.68
C ARG A 148 -1.95 -27.34 -13.46
N PHE A 149 -2.90 -27.76 -14.30
CA PHE A 149 -3.67 -26.84 -15.12
C PHE A 149 -4.43 -25.83 -14.24
N GLY A 150 -4.30 -24.55 -14.55
CA GLY A 150 -4.91 -23.47 -13.80
C GLY A 150 -4.08 -22.94 -12.63
N LYS A 151 -2.94 -23.56 -12.26
CA LYS A 151 -1.98 -22.98 -11.33
C LYS A 151 -0.95 -22.14 -12.08
N VAL A 152 -0.80 -20.88 -11.69
CA VAL A 152 0.20 -19.96 -12.26
C VAL A 152 0.92 -19.27 -11.11
N ALA A 153 2.23 -19.49 -11.01
CA ALA A 153 3.03 -19.11 -9.85
C ALA A 153 2.42 -19.69 -8.54
N GLU A 154 1.99 -18.82 -7.62
CA GLU A 154 1.34 -19.21 -6.36
C GLU A 154 -0.20 -19.18 -6.44
N GLY A 155 -0.77 -18.61 -7.51
CA GLY A 155 -2.21 -18.43 -7.67
C GLY A 155 -2.91 -19.55 -8.42
N ARG A 156 -4.21 -19.69 -8.18
CA ARG A 156 -5.10 -20.65 -8.85
C ARG A 156 -6.16 -19.91 -9.67
N LEU A 157 -5.91 -19.83 -10.97
CA LEU A 157 -6.80 -19.21 -11.97
C LEU A 157 -7.95 -20.12 -12.37
N PHE A 158 -7.72 -21.42 -12.48
CA PHE A 158 -8.75 -22.37 -12.91
C PHE A 158 -8.74 -23.63 -12.05
N VAL A 159 -9.90 -24.23 -11.92
CA VAL A 159 -10.10 -25.54 -11.29
C VAL A 159 -10.58 -26.49 -12.39
N VAL A 160 -9.92 -27.64 -12.50
CA VAL A 160 -10.35 -28.69 -13.43
C VAL A 160 -11.45 -29.50 -12.75
N ASP A 161 -12.64 -29.51 -13.35
CA ASP A 161 -13.80 -30.26 -12.84
C ASP A 161 -13.77 -31.70 -13.37
N SER A 162 -13.47 -31.87 -14.66
CA SER A 162 -13.32 -33.19 -15.30
C SER A 162 -12.33 -33.12 -16.46
N ILE A 163 -11.60 -34.22 -16.70
CA ILE A 163 -10.62 -34.34 -17.78
C ILE A 163 -10.74 -35.71 -18.47
N GLY A 164 -10.66 -35.72 -19.80
CA GLY A 164 -10.65 -36.91 -20.64
C GLY A 164 -9.60 -36.80 -21.74
N GLU A 165 -8.93 -37.91 -22.06
CA GLU A 165 -7.95 -37.99 -23.16
C GLU A 165 -8.69 -38.24 -24.48
N ILE A 166 -8.48 -37.39 -25.48
CA ILE A 166 -8.91 -37.67 -26.86
C ILE A 166 -7.80 -38.49 -27.51
N ARG A 167 -7.96 -39.81 -27.51
CA ARG A 167 -7.01 -40.73 -28.16
C ARG A 167 -7.20 -40.72 -29.66
N ASP A 168 -6.09 -40.55 -30.37
CA ASP A 168 -6.04 -40.62 -31.82
C ASP A 168 -4.78 -41.39 -32.22
N ARG A 169 -4.92 -42.29 -33.20
CA ARG A 169 -3.87 -43.20 -33.65
C ARG A 169 -2.65 -42.43 -34.18
N LEU A 170 -2.88 -41.25 -34.77
CA LEU A 170 -1.82 -40.32 -35.19
C LEU A 170 -1.11 -39.63 -34.02
N GLY A 171 -1.84 -39.33 -32.93
CA GLY A 171 -1.28 -38.74 -31.71
C GLY A 171 -0.32 -39.68 -31.00
N ASP A 172 -0.68 -40.97 -30.95
CA ASP A 172 0.15 -42.02 -30.35
C ASP A 172 1.47 -42.24 -31.09
N LEU A 173 1.50 -42.02 -32.41
CA LEU A 173 2.71 -42.13 -33.23
C LEU A 173 3.61 -40.88 -33.15
N THR A 174 3.01 -39.70 -32.94
CA THR A 174 3.72 -38.41 -32.95
C THR A 174 4.09 -37.90 -31.55
N GLY A 175 3.66 -38.60 -30.49
CA GLY A 175 3.85 -38.16 -29.10
C GLY A 175 2.97 -36.97 -28.71
N VAL A 176 1.90 -36.70 -29.47
CA VAL A 176 0.94 -35.62 -29.22
C VAL A 176 -0.24 -36.18 -28.42
N GLN A 177 -0.54 -35.57 -27.26
CA GLN A 177 -1.72 -35.90 -26.46
C GLN A 177 -2.71 -34.73 -26.51
N ARG A 178 -4.00 -35.04 -26.66
CA ARG A 178 -5.09 -34.06 -26.56
C ARG A 178 -5.95 -34.36 -25.35
N TRP A 179 -6.22 -33.34 -24.56
CA TRP A 179 -7.02 -33.43 -23.35
C TRP A 179 -8.24 -32.55 -23.48
N LYS A 180 -9.41 -33.14 -23.34
CA LYS A 180 -10.68 -32.42 -23.24
C LYS A 180 -11.01 -32.26 -21.76
N MET A 181 -11.18 -31.04 -21.29
CA MET A 181 -11.45 -30.76 -19.89
C MET A 181 -12.56 -29.73 -19.72
N THR A 182 -13.34 -29.91 -18.66
CA THR A 182 -14.30 -28.90 -18.17
C THR A 182 -13.65 -28.21 -16.98
N ILE A 183 -13.65 -26.89 -17.00
CA ILE A 183 -13.00 -26.07 -15.98
C ILE A 183 -13.95 -25.02 -15.44
N SER A 184 -13.73 -24.67 -14.18
CA SER A 184 -14.41 -23.61 -13.47
C SER A 184 -13.41 -22.55 -13.01
N ALA A 185 -13.92 -21.36 -12.71
CA ALA A 185 -13.10 -20.25 -12.24
C ALA A 185 -12.47 -20.56 -10.87
N GLY A 186 -11.16 -20.32 -10.76
CA GLY A 186 -10.45 -20.36 -9.49
C GLY A 186 -10.65 -19.09 -8.65
N PRO A 187 -10.27 -19.12 -7.36
CA PRO A 187 -10.47 -18.01 -6.44
C PRO A 187 -9.76 -16.72 -6.88
N ASP A 188 -8.61 -16.84 -7.54
CA ASP A 188 -7.77 -15.69 -7.89
C ASP A 188 -8.07 -15.14 -9.30
N LEU A 189 -8.87 -15.85 -10.09
CA LEU A 189 -9.19 -15.47 -11.46
C LEU A 189 -9.86 -14.09 -11.52
N ARG A 190 -10.77 -13.83 -10.57
CA ARG A 190 -11.52 -12.59 -10.48
C ARG A 190 -10.61 -11.36 -10.33
N VAL A 191 -9.51 -11.50 -9.60
CA VAL A 191 -8.51 -10.43 -9.39
C VAL A 191 -7.73 -10.16 -10.67
N ALA A 192 -7.41 -11.21 -11.43
CA ALA A 192 -6.75 -11.12 -12.73
C ALA A 192 -7.65 -10.56 -13.83
N TRP A 193 -8.97 -10.79 -13.73
CA TRP A 193 -9.92 -10.66 -14.82
C TRP A 193 -10.06 -9.22 -15.32
N PRO A 194 -10.20 -8.99 -16.65
CA PRO A 194 -10.34 -7.66 -17.19
C PRO A 194 -11.68 -7.06 -16.78
N HIS A 195 -11.62 -5.88 -16.18
CA HIS A 195 -12.80 -5.08 -15.86
C HIS A 195 -12.69 -3.72 -16.54
N ARG A 196 -13.84 -3.15 -16.89
CA ARG A 196 -13.96 -1.74 -17.27
C ARG A 196 -14.24 -0.95 -16.00
N MET A 197 -13.41 0.07 -15.74
CA MET A 197 -13.61 1.02 -14.67
C MET A 197 -14.26 2.29 -15.23
N THR A 198 -15.44 2.60 -14.71
CA THR A 198 -16.11 3.88 -15.00
C THR A 198 -16.33 4.67 -13.73
N LEU A 199 -16.10 5.97 -13.76
CA LEU A 199 -16.41 6.91 -12.67
C LEU A 199 -17.68 7.69 -12.98
N PHE A 200 -18.29 8.27 -11.95
CA PHE A 200 -19.46 9.15 -12.07
C PHE A 200 -20.60 8.49 -12.88
N TRP A 201 -21.00 7.28 -12.50
CA TRP A 201 -22.09 6.53 -13.16
C TRP A 201 -21.90 6.35 -14.68
N GLY A 202 -20.67 6.10 -15.13
CA GLY A 202 -20.39 5.84 -16.55
C GLY A 202 -19.92 7.05 -17.34
N ALA A 203 -19.90 8.24 -16.76
CA ALA A 203 -19.53 9.47 -17.46
C ALA A 203 -18.05 9.51 -17.84
N VAL A 204 -17.16 8.94 -17.01
CA VAL A 204 -15.72 8.95 -17.25
C VAL A 204 -15.17 7.54 -17.25
N GLN A 205 -14.62 7.09 -18.38
CA GLN A 205 -13.93 5.80 -18.48
C GLN A 205 -12.45 6.00 -18.12
N LEU A 206 -11.98 5.30 -17.09
CA LEU A 206 -10.60 5.40 -16.60
C LEU A 206 -9.69 4.31 -17.18
N THR A 207 -10.28 3.28 -17.77
CA THR A 207 -9.57 2.12 -18.33
C THR A 207 -9.69 2.07 -19.85
N PRO A 208 -8.71 1.50 -20.55
CA PRO A 208 -8.81 1.22 -21.98
C PRO A 208 -10.01 0.31 -22.30
N ASP A 209 -10.47 0.31 -23.55
CA ASP A 209 -11.60 -0.52 -24.01
C ASP A 209 -11.36 -2.03 -23.83
N SER A 210 -10.08 -2.45 -23.84
CA SER A 210 -9.67 -3.83 -23.57
C SER A 210 -9.81 -4.25 -22.10
N GLY A 211 -10.16 -3.31 -21.22
CA GLY A 211 -10.15 -3.50 -19.77
C GLY A 211 -8.75 -3.52 -19.17
N ALA A 212 -8.71 -3.54 -17.85
CA ALA A 212 -7.49 -3.81 -17.07
C ALA A 212 -7.80 -4.83 -15.97
N PRO A 213 -6.81 -5.56 -15.44
CA PRO A 213 -7.02 -6.47 -14.32
C PRO A 213 -7.65 -5.75 -13.11
N LEU A 214 -8.67 -6.35 -12.50
CA LEU A 214 -9.39 -5.77 -11.35
C LEU A 214 -8.43 -5.41 -10.21
N GLY A 215 -7.51 -6.33 -9.89
CA GLY A 215 -6.52 -6.14 -8.83
C GLY A 215 -5.61 -4.93 -9.07
N LEU A 216 -5.18 -4.71 -10.32
CA LEU A 216 -4.36 -3.57 -10.71
C LEU A 216 -5.11 -2.24 -10.54
N GLN A 217 -6.38 -2.20 -10.94
CA GLN A 217 -7.21 -0.99 -10.80
C GLN A 217 -7.38 -0.61 -9.34
N ILE A 218 -7.70 -1.59 -8.49
CA ILE A 218 -7.87 -1.39 -7.05
C ILE A 218 -6.54 -1.01 -6.38
N PHE A 219 -5.44 -1.64 -6.80
CA PHE A 219 -4.11 -1.28 -6.35
C PHE A 219 -3.78 0.20 -6.65
N ILE A 220 -4.01 0.64 -7.88
CA ILE A 220 -3.78 2.04 -8.28
C ILE A 220 -4.68 2.99 -7.48
N LEU A 221 -5.95 2.60 -7.30
CA LEU A 221 -6.91 3.39 -6.55
C LEU A 221 -6.49 3.55 -5.07
N TYR A 222 -6.11 2.45 -4.42
CA TYR A 222 -5.58 2.51 -3.06
C TYR A 222 -4.32 3.34 -3.00
N LYS A 223 -3.35 3.09 -3.89
CA LYS A 223 -2.11 3.86 -3.94
C LYS A 223 -2.38 5.36 -4.08
N LEU A 224 -3.34 5.76 -4.91
CA LEU A 224 -3.70 7.17 -5.11
C LEU A 224 -4.33 7.79 -3.85
N LEU A 225 -5.18 7.04 -3.13
CA LEU A 225 -5.95 7.51 -1.98
C LEU A 225 -5.15 7.45 -0.67
N THR A 226 -4.46 6.34 -0.40
CA THR A 226 -3.90 6.03 0.93
C THR A 226 -2.41 6.35 1.06
N THR A 227 -1.64 6.40 -0.02
CA THR A 227 -0.22 6.78 0.00
C THR A 227 0.16 7.91 -0.96
N GLY A 228 -0.68 8.16 -1.96
CA GLY A 228 -0.52 9.25 -2.91
C GLY A 228 -1.21 10.53 -2.44
N PHE A 229 -1.97 11.15 -3.34
CA PHE A 229 -2.56 12.47 -3.12
C PHE A 229 -3.46 12.55 -1.89
N GLY A 230 -4.25 11.51 -1.60
CA GLY A 230 -5.17 11.56 -0.45
C GLY A 230 -4.41 11.68 0.87
N ALA A 231 -3.37 10.87 1.07
CA ALA A 231 -2.49 10.98 2.23
C ALA A 231 -1.70 12.29 2.25
N TRP A 232 -1.17 12.76 1.11
CA TRP A 232 -0.41 14.01 1.08
C TRP A 232 -1.26 15.22 1.46
N ILE A 233 -2.48 15.32 0.92
CA ILE A 233 -3.43 16.39 1.27
C ILE A 233 -3.78 16.29 2.75
N MET A 234 -4.11 15.09 3.23
CA MET A 234 -4.44 14.87 4.64
C MET A 234 -3.27 15.24 5.57
N LEU A 235 -2.04 14.83 5.24
CA LEU A 235 -0.83 15.14 5.99
C LEU A 235 -0.55 16.64 6.00
N LEU A 236 -0.56 17.31 4.84
CA LEU A 236 -0.27 18.74 4.74
C LEU A 236 -1.31 19.56 5.51
N VAL A 237 -2.60 19.32 5.27
CA VAL A 237 -3.66 20.06 5.96
C VAL A 237 -3.66 19.69 7.45
N GLY A 238 -3.46 18.42 7.80
CA GLY A 238 -3.35 17.97 9.19
C GLY A 238 -2.22 18.66 9.94
N VAL A 239 -1.04 18.79 9.33
CA VAL A 239 0.11 19.49 9.92
C VAL A 239 -0.18 20.98 10.07
N VAL A 240 -0.75 21.62 9.05
CA VAL A 240 -1.13 23.04 9.11
C VAL A 240 -2.09 23.29 10.27
N VAL A 241 -3.12 22.46 10.41
CA VAL A 241 -4.13 22.60 11.47
C VAL A 241 -3.54 22.36 12.86
N THR A 242 -2.76 21.29 13.01
CA THR A 242 -2.16 20.93 14.30
C THR A 242 -1.01 21.85 14.71
N SER A 243 -0.41 22.58 13.77
CA SER A 243 0.65 23.57 14.06
C SER A 243 0.19 24.69 15.00
N PHE A 244 -1.12 24.97 15.05
CA PHE A 244 -1.70 25.98 15.95
C PHE A 244 -1.90 25.47 17.37
N PHE A 245 -1.98 24.15 17.59
CA PHE A 245 -2.35 23.57 18.89
C PHE A 245 -1.31 23.83 19.98
N VAL A 246 -0.02 23.70 19.65
CA VAL A 246 1.07 23.87 20.61
C VAL A 246 1.34 25.35 20.91
N PRO A 247 1.46 26.26 19.93
CA PRO A 247 1.65 27.69 20.19
C PRO A 247 0.49 28.36 20.93
N ASN A 248 -0.77 28.00 20.62
CA ASN A 248 -1.93 28.58 21.30
C ASN A 248 -1.94 28.25 22.81
N MET A 249 -1.44 27.08 23.18
CA MET A 249 -1.27 26.69 24.58
C MET A 249 -0.16 27.49 25.28
N ILE A 250 0.89 27.87 24.55
CA ILE A 250 2.06 28.60 25.08
C ILE A 250 1.80 30.12 25.19
N ARG A 251 0.76 30.65 24.52
CA ARG A 251 0.38 32.07 24.63
C ARG A 251 -0.02 32.43 26.08
N LYS A 252 0.42 33.61 26.53
CA LYS A 252 0.21 34.14 27.89
C LYS A 252 -1.30 34.22 28.22
N GLY A 253 -1.70 33.75 29.41
CA GLY A 253 -3.07 33.75 29.93
C GLY A 253 -3.68 32.36 30.19
N THR A 254 -3.48 31.39 29.30
CA THR A 254 -4.04 30.02 29.44
C THR A 254 -3.17 29.13 30.32
N LEU A 255 -1.85 29.32 30.27
CA LEU A 255 -0.88 28.51 31.00
C LEU A 255 -1.01 28.72 32.53
N GLU A 256 -1.24 29.96 32.98
CA GLU A 256 -1.35 30.31 34.41
C GLU A 256 -2.60 29.73 35.07
N LEU A 257 -3.70 29.56 34.33
CA LEU A 257 -4.91 28.87 34.76
C LEU A 257 -4.73 27.35 34.88
N LEU A 258 -3.91 26.75 34.00
CA LEU A 258 -3.60 25.31 34.03
C LEU A 258 -2.58 24.95 35.11
N LEU A 259 -1.71 25.89 35.53
CA LEU A 259 -0.66 25.67 36.53
C LEU A 259 -1.15 25.59 37.99
N VAL A 260 -2.44 25.78 38.27
CA VAL A 260 -3.00 25.56 39.62
C VAL A 260 -2.94 24.07 40.03
N ARG A 261 -2.83 23.15 39.06
CA ARG A 261 -2.57 21.72 39.32
C ARG A 261 -1.06 21.42 39.17
N PRO A 262 -0.43 20.70 40.11
CA PRO A 262 0.99 20.35 40.05
C PRO A 262 1.25 19.26 38.99
N ILE A 263 1.15 19.61 37.72
CA ILE A 263 1.47 18.76 36.57
C ILE A 263 2.82 19.23 36.02
N PRO A 264 3.83 18.36 35.87
CA PRO A 264 5.12 18.79 35.34
C PRO A 264 4.99 19.21 33.88
N ARG A 265 5.65 20.32 33.52
CA ARG A 265 5.51 21.02 32.23
C ARG A 265 5.69 20.10 31.01
N TRP A 266 6.69 19.21 31.05
CA TRP A 266 6.94 18.25 29.96
C TRP A 266 5.77 17.29 29.71
N ARG A 267 5.03 16.88 30.75
CA ARG A 267 3.82 16.04 30.60
C ARG A 267 2.70 16.78 29.89
N LEU A 268 2.56 18.08 30.14
CA LEU A 268 1.54 18.91 29.51
C LEU A 268 1.80 19.06 28.02
N LEU A 269 3.06 19.29 27.62
CA LEU A 269 3.47 19.30 26.21
C LEU A 269 3.20 17.93 25.55
N PHE A 270 3.60 16.83 26.20
CA PHE A 270 3.40 15.48 25.67
C PHE A 270 1.92 15.13 25.50
N TYR A 271 1.06 15.53 26.44
CA TYR A 271 -0.38 15.31 26.32
C TYR A 271 -1.01 16.11 25.16
N LYS A 272 -0.56 17.35 24.93
CA LYS A 272 -1.03 18.13 23.77
C LYS A 272 -0.55 17.52 22.45
N TYR A 273 0.70 17.05 22.40
CA TYR A 273 1.23 16.31 21.26
C TYR A 273 0.39 15.04 20.98
N LEU A 274 0.08 14.25 22.00
CA LEU A 274 -0.73 13.05 21.83
C LEU A 274 -2.17 13.38 21.39
N GLY A 275 -2.72 14.52 21.82
CA GLY A 275 -4.01 15.02 21.34
C GLY A 275 -4.01 15.36 19.84
N GLY A 276 -2.95 16.00 19.34
CA GLY A 276 -2.77 16.24 17.91
C GLY A 276 -2.63 14.94 17.11
N LEU A 277 -1.92 13.95 17.67
CA LEU A 277 -1.76 12.63 17.05
C LEU A 277 -3.09 11.87 16.96
N LEU A 278 -3.90 11.89 18.03
CA LEU A 278 -5.22 11.28 18.05
C LEU A 278 -6.18 11.93 17.05
N PHE A 279 -6.11 13.26 16.90
CA PHE A 279 -6.88 13.98 15.89
C PHE A 279 -6.53 13.50 14.47
N ALA A 280 -5.24 13.42 14.15
CA ALA A 280 -4.79 12.89 12.86
C ALA A 280 -5.19 11.42 12.68
N LEU A 281 -5.18 10.62 13.75
CA LEU A 281 -5.59 9.21 13.70
C LEU A 281 -7.05 9.06 13.30
N VAL A 282 -7.95 9.89 13.84
CA VAL A 282 -9.37 9.86 13.45
C VAL A 282 -9.54 10.17 11.97
N LEU A 283 -8.87 11.21 11.46
CA LEU A 283 -8.92 11.57 10.04
C LEU A 283 -8.34 10.47 9.15
N LEU A 284 -7.23 9.86 9.57
CA LEU A 284 -6.56 8.80 8.81
C LEU A 284 -7.41 7.53 8.77
N LEU A 285 -8.02 7.16 9.90
CA LEU A 285 -8.97 6.06 9.97
C LEU A 285 -10.21 6.31 9.10
N ALA A 286 -10.71 7.55 9.07
CA ALA A 286 -11.82 7.92 8.19
C ALA A 286 -11.43 7.77 6.70
N LEU A 287 -10.23 8.22 6.32
CA LEU A 287 -9.74 8.12 4.94
C LEU A 287 -9.45 6.67 4.53
N VAL A 288 -8.59 5.96 5.28
CA VAL A 288 -8.15 4.60 4.93
C VAL A 288 -9.25 3.58 5.17
N GLY A 289 -9.94 3.66 6.31
CA GLY A 289 -11.07 2.78 6.62
C GLY A 289 -12.25 3.03 5.68
N GLY A 290 -12.51 4.29 5.33
CA GLY A 290 -13.52 4.63 4.33
C GLY A 290 -13.16 4.12 2.93
N ALA A 291 -11.89 4.21 2.53
CA ALA A 291 -11.43 3.67 1.24
C ALA A 291 -11.54 2.14 1.20
N TRP A 292 -11.14 1.45 2.27
CA TRP A 292 -11.31 0.00 2.44
C TRP A 292 -12.78 -0.42 2.35
N LEU A 293 -13.68 0.33 3.01
CA LEU A 293 -15.11 0.06 2.95
C LEU A 293 -15.69 0.33 1.55
N ALA A 294 -15.35 1.47 0.93
CA ALA A 294 -15.86 1.84 -0.38
C ALA A 294 -15.47 0.84 -1.48
N THR A 295 -14.21 0.41 -1.48
CA THR A 295 -13.71 -0.60 -2.42
C THR A 295 -14.26 -2.00 -2.12
N GLY A 296 -14.38 -2.39 -0.85
CA GLY A 296 -15.04 -3.64 -0.46
C GLY A 296 -16.49 -3.72 -0.93
N LEU A 297 -17.24 -2.62 -0.79
CA LEU A 297 -18.63 -2.53 -1.25
C LEU A 297 -18.77 -2.49 -2.78
N ARG A 298 -17.85 -1.84 -3.50
CA ARG A 298 -17.97 -1.66 -4.96
C ARG A 298 -17.33 -2.77 -5.78
N ALA A 299 -16.17 -3.26 -5.37
CA ALA A 299 -15.44 -4.31 -6.10
C ALA A 299 -15.64 -5.72 -5.51
N GLY A 300 -16.13 -5.83 -4.26
CA GLY A 300 -16.28 -7.11 -3.56
C GLY A 300 -14.96 -7.72 -3.08
N LEU A 301 -13.86 -6.95 -3.10
CA LEU A 301 -12.53 -7.37 -2.67
C LEU A 301 -12.20 -6.72 -1.32
N TRP A 302 -12.05 -7.55 -0.30
CA TRP A 302 -11.76 -7.13 1.06
C TRP A 302 -10.29 -7.43 1.39
N SER A 303 -9.40 -6.46 1.18
CA SER A 303 -7.98 -6.58 1.49
C SER A 303 -7.65 -5.91 2.84
N PRO A 304 -7.49 -6.66 3.95
CA PRO A 304 -7.19 -6.08 5.26
C PRO A 304 -5.80 -5.42 5.32
N THR A 305 -4.91 -5.79 4.41
CA THR A 305 -3.56 -5.22 4.28
C THR A 305 -3.55 -3.72 4.05
N VAL A 306 -4.61 -3.15 3.46
CA VAL A 306 -4.75 -1.69 3.29
C VAL A 306 -4.73 -0.96 4.64
N LEU A 307 -5.18 -1.61 5.71
CA LEU A 307 -5.18 -1.02 7.05
C LEU A 307 -3.77 -0.82 7.62
N LEU A 308 -2.74 -1.52 7.09
CA LEU A 308 -1.34 -1.28 7.44
C LEU A 308 -0.85 0.10 7.00
N ALA A 309 -1.55 0.77 6.07
CA ALA A 309 -1.27 2.16 5.72
C ALA A 309 -1.46 3.10 6.94
N VAL A 310 -2.38 2.77 7.86
CA VAL A 310 -2.69 3.62 9.02
C VAL A 310 -1.46 3.83 9.91
N PRO A 311 -0.82 2.80 10.49
CA PRO A 311 0.35 3.00 11.33
C PRO A 311 1.54 3.61 10.59
N ILE A 312 1.71 3.31 9.30
CA ILE A 312 2.80 3.85 8.47
C ILE A 312 2.65 5.37 8.30
N VAL A 313 1.50 5.80 7.78
CA VAL A 313 1.21 7.22 7.54
C VAL A 313 1.12 7.98 8.87
N MET A 314 0.64 7.33 9.93
CA MET A 314 0.63 7.89 11.29
C MET A 314 2.03 8.17 11.82
N LEU A 315 2.97 7.24 11.63
CA LEU A 315 4.35 7.44 12.06
C LEU A 315 5.00 8.61 11.32
N PHE A 316 4.75 8.73 10.02
CA PHE A 316 5.24 9.85 9.23
C PHE A 316 4.64 11.18 9.68
N PHE A 317 3.33 11.22 9.93
CA PHE A 317 2.67 12.39 10.54
C PHE A 317 3.28 12.74 11.90
N ALA A 318 3.51 11.73 12.74
CA ALA A 318 4.09 11.91 14.08
C ALA A 318 5.47 12.59 14.02
N LEU A 319 6.31 12.21 13.05
CA LEU A 319 7.62 12.80 12.81
C LEU A 319 7.50 14.28 12.43
N LEU A 320 6.67 14.61 11.43
CA LEU A 320 6.45 16.00 11.00
C LEU A 320 5.89 16.84 12.15
N TYR A 321 4.95 16.28 12.90
CA TYR A 321 4.34 16.96 14.03
C TYR A 321 5.31 17.15 15.21
N ALA A 322 6.26 16.25 15.42
CA ALA A 322 7.31 16.43 16.42
C ALA A 322 8.28 17.56 16.03
N CYS A 323 8.66 17.65 14.75
CA CYS A 323 9.43 18.78 14.22
C CYS A 323 8.65 20.10 14.43
N SER A 324 7.36 20.12 14.07
CA SER A 324 6.47 21.27 14.27
C SER A 324 6.40 21.69 15.75
N THR A 325 6.25 20.72 16.65
CA THR A 325 6.19 20.94 18.10
C THR A 325 7.50 21.52 18.63
N MET A 326 8.65 21.02 18.19
CA MET A 326 9.96 21.55 18.57
C MET A 326 10.10 23.03 18.15
N VAL A 327 9.76 23.34 16.89
CA VAL A 327 9.83 24.71 16.38
C VAL A 327 8.83 25.63 17.08
N ALA A 328 7.62 25.14 17.37
CA ALA A 328 6.60 25.86 18.12
C ALA A 328 7.08 26.24 19.54
N VAL A 329 7.74 25.32 20.24
CA VAL A 329 8.30 25.59 21.58
C VAL A 329 9.45 26.60 21.54
N ILE A 330 10.29 26.56 20.49
CA ILE A 330 11.41 27.49 20.32
C ILE A 330 10.93 28.89 19.99
N THR A 331 9.98 29.01 19.05
CA THR A 331 9.56 30.28 18.44
C THR A 331 8.34 30.92 19.12
N ARG A 332 7.56 30.15 19.89
CA ARG A 332 6.29 30.56 20.51
C ARG A 332 5.29 31.16 19.51
N ALA A 333 5.40 30.79 18.23
CA ALA A 333 4.57 31.30 17.15
C ALA A 333 4.15 30.16 16.20
N PRO A 334 2.89 30.15 15.70
CA PRO A 334 2.40 29.10 14.81
C PRO A 334 2.97 29.19 13.39
N VAL A 335 3.19 30.40 12.87
CA VAL A 335 3.64 30.59 11.48
C VAL A 335 5.03 29.97 11.23
N PRO A 336 6.07 30.21 12.07
CA PRO A 336 7.36 29.55 11.89
C PRO A 336 7.30 28.03 12.05
N ALA A 337 6.49 27.53 12.99
CA ALA A 337 6.29 26.10 13.17
C ALA A 337 5.72 25.44 11.93
N MET A 338 4.72 26.08 11.30
CA MET A 338 4.15 25.62 10.04
C MET A 338 5.17 25.65 8.89
N LEU A 339 5.83 26.79 8.66
CA LEU A 339 6.74 26.97 7.53
C LEU A 339 7.96 26.03 7.58
N VAL A 340 8.57 25.87 8.76
CA VAL A 340 9.72 24.97 8.93
C VAL A 340 9.31 23.52 8.74
N THR A 341 8.11 23.13 9.18
CA THR A 341 7.62 21.76 8.97
C THR A 341 7.36 21.48 7.50
N CYS A 342 6.75 22.43 6.77
CA CYS A 342 6.57 22.31 5.32
C CYS A 342 7.92 22.22 4.59
N LEU A 343 8.90 23.03 4.97
CA LEU A 343 10.25 22.98 4.39
C LEU A 343 10.93 21.63 4.68
N TYR A 344 10.82 21.12 5.90
CA TYR A 344 11.35 19.82 6.30
C TYR A 344 10.71 18.69 5.49
N TRP A 345 9.39 18.73 5.31
CA TRP A 345 8.66 17.77 4.48
C TRP A 345 9.12 17.81 3.01
N VAL A 346 9.26 19.01 2.41
CA VAL A 346 9.77 19.15 1.03
C VAL A 346 11.21 18.62 0.91
N ALA A 347 12.06 18.86 1.91
CA ALA A 347 13.42 18.35 1.93
C ALA A 347 13.44 16.80 1.95
N LEU A 348 12.64 16.18 2.82
CA LEU A 348 12.48 14.71 2.86
C LEU A 348 12.01 14.18 1.50
N PHE A 349 10.99 14.82 0.93
CA PHE A 349 10.43 14.42 -0.36
C PHE A 349 11.48 14.47 -1.48
N ILE A 350 12.23 15.56 -1.60
CA ILE A 350 13.30 15.73 -2.60
C ILE A 350 14.37 14.67 -2.42
N VAL A 351 14.87 14.46 -1.19
CA VAL A 351 15.89 13.45 -0.92
C VAL A 351 15.40 12.06 -1.31
N GLY A 352 14.16 11.71 -0.96
CA GLY A 352 13.62 10.40 -1.35
C GLY A 352 13.39 10.27 -2.86
N VAL A 353 13.03 11.35 -3.59
CA VAL A 353 12.92 11.30 -5.07
C VAL A 353 14.31 11.05 -5.65
N LEU A 354 15.31 11.79 -5.19
CA LEU A 354 16.70 11.64 -5.63
C LEU A 354 17.23 10.24 -5.33
N HIS A 355 16.95 9.70 -4.14
CA HIS A 355 17.32 8.33 -3.80
C HIS A 355 16.66 7.31 -4.74
N GLY A 356 15.36 7.48 -5.03
CA GLY A 356 14.66 6.61 -5.98
C GLY A 356 15.27 6.64 -7.39
N VAL A 357 15.72 7.81 -7.86
CA VAL A 357 16.43 7.94 -9.14
C VAL A 357 17.81 7.26 -9.10
N VAL A 358 18.56 7.45 -8.01
CA VAL A 358 19.87 6.81 -7.81
C VAL A 358 19.73 5.28 -7.76
N GLU A 359 18.73 4.77 -7.05
CA GLU A 359 18.43 3.34 -6.96
C GLU A 359 18.08 2.75 -8.33
N THR A 360 17.26 3.44 -9.14
CA THR A 360 16.99 2.99 -10.52
C THR A 360 18.25 2.87 -11.37
N SER A 361 19.23 3.76 -11.17
CA SER A 361 20.51 3.69 -11.89
C SER A 361 21.43 2.55 -11.45
N ARG A 362 21.27 2.03 -10.22
CA ARG A 362 22.01 0.83 -9.74
C ARG A 362 21.45 -0.45 -10.35
N VAL A 363 20.13 -0.53 -10.40
CA VAL A 363 19.35 -1.67 -10.91
C VAL A 363 19.59 -1.88 -12.42
N GLU A 364 19.68 -0.80 -13.19
CA GLU A 364 19.98 -0.87 -14.64
C GLU A 364 21.39 -1.44 -14.95
N GLU A 365 22.34 -1.31 -14.02
CA GLU A 365 23.74 -1.71 -14.22
C GLU A 365 24.07 -3.08 -13.63
N SER A 366 23.39 -3.48 -12.55
CA SER A 366 23.54 -4.81 -11.96
C SER A 366 22.90 -5.93 -12.80
N GLY A 367 22.23 -5.60 -13.92
CA GLY A 367 21.47 -6.55 -14.74
C GLY A 367 20.20 -7.07 -14.05
N GLU A 368 19.96 -6.64 -12.81
CA GLU A 368 18.87 -7.08 -11.95
C GLU A 368 17.68 -6.15 -12.20
N SER A 369 16.95 -6.41 -13.29
CA SER A 369 15.96 -5.48 -13.85
C SER A 369 14.69 -5.37 -13.00
N ARG A 370 14.20 -4.14 -12.79
CA ARG A 370 12.86 -3.89 -12.23
C ARG A 370 11.78 -4.51 -13.13
N PRO A 371 10.75 -5.19 -12.58
CA PRO A 371 9.56 -5.54 -13.34
C PRO A 371 8.83 -4.25 -13.74
N LYS A 372 8.87 -3.90 -15.03
CA LYS A 372 7.99 -2.87 -15.59
C LYS A 372 6.55 -3.37 -15.45
N ALA A 373 5.81 -2.81 -14.48
CA ALA A 373 4.38 -2.99 -14.35
C ALA A 373 3.69 -2.32 -15.56
N GLY A 374 3.55 -3.08 -16.64
CA GLY A 374 3.00 -2.57 -17.89
C GLY A 374 3.38 -3.44 -19.07
N VAL A 375 3.07 -4.74 -19.02
CA VAL A 375 3.05 -5.53 -20.26
C VAL A 375 1.83 -5.10 -21.05
N SER A 376 1.98 -4.04 -21.84
CA SER A 376 1.02 -3.72 -22.88
C SER A 376 1.10 -4.85 -23.91
N LEU A 377 0.01 -5.60 -24.07
CA LEU A 377 -0.13 -6.66 -25.09
C LEU A 377 0.09 -6.14 -26.53
N SER A 378 0.18 -4.82 -26.73
CA SER A 378 0.51 -4.16 -27.99
C SER A 378 1.96 -4.35 -28.45
N GLU A 379 2.92 -4.60 -27.54
CA GLU A 379 4.33 -4.81 -27.95
C GLU A 379 4.59 -6.23 -28.49
N LEU A 380 3.72 -7.20 -28.17
CA LEU A 380 3.80 -8.57 -28.69
C LEU A 380 3.33 -8.72 -30.15
N LYS A 381 2.76 -7.67 -30.76
CA LYS A 381 2.23 -7.71 -32.13
C LYS A 381 3.15 -7.09 -33.18
N SER A 382 4.15 -6.29 -32.80
CA SER A 382 5.07 -5.66 -33.77
C SER A 382 6.31 -6.49 -34.08
N ASN A 383 6.64 -7.51 -33.28
CA ASN A 383 7.87 -8.27 -33.44
C ASN A 383 7.71 -9.51 -34.35
N ARG A 384 7.19 -9.31 -35.57
CA ARG A 384 7.12 -10.32 -36.63
C ARG A 384 8.22 -10.15 -37.71
N SER A 385 9.35 -9.57 -37.34
CA SER A 385 10.41 -9.19 -38.30
C SER A 385 11.80 -9.69 -37.87
N GLY A 386 12.08 -10.98 -38.12
CA GLY A 386 13.43 -11.53 -38.27
C GLY A 386 14.36 -11.56 -37.03
N PRO A 387 15.44 -12.35 -37.07
CA PRO A 387 16.44 -12.37 -36.02
C PRO A 387 17.24 -11.06 -36.04
N GLN A 388 16.76 -10.05 -35.31
CA GLN A 388 17.49 -8.81 -35.12
C GLN A 388 18.68 -9.10 -34.20
N ARG A 389 19.87 -9.25 -34.79
CA ARG A 389 21.16 -9.16 -34.09
C ARG A 389 21.06 -7.99 -33.11
N ARG A 390 21.14 -8.26 -31.80
CA ARG A 390 21.34 -7.22 -30.78
C ARG A 390 22.55 -6.40 -31.24
N ALA A 391 22.31 -5.17 -31.69
CA ALA A 391 23.38 -4.22 -31.89
C ALA A 391 24.06 -4.05 -30.52
N PRO A 392 25.39 -4.19 -30.41
CA PRO A 392 26.07 -3.88 -29.16
C PRO A 392 25.71 -2.44 -28.79
N SER A 393 25.09 -2.27 -27.62
CA SER A 393 24.87 -0.97 -27.02
C SER A 393 26.23 -0.26 -26.99
N ARG A 394 26.33 0.88 -27.71
CA ARG A 394 27.51 1.74 -27.62
C ARG A 394 27.85 1.94 -26.14
N PRO A 395 29.11 1.75 -25.70
CA PRO A 395 29.48 2.06 -24.34
C PRO A 395 29.29 3.56 -24.15
N VAL A 396 28.22 3.95 -23.44
CA VAL A 396 28.07 5.31 -22.99
C VAL A 396 29.06 5.46 -21.84
N ASP A 397 30.21 6.07 -22.13
CA ASP A 397 31.26 6.45 -21.19
C ASP A 397 30.79 7.57 -20.25
N ARG A 398 29.69 7.33 -19.53
CA ARG A 398 29.16 8.19 -18.47
C ARG A 398 29.00 7.33 -17.23
N LYS A 399 29.83 7.59 -16.23
CA LYS A 399 29.69 6.95 -14.92
C LYS A 399 28.23 7.02 -14.44
N PRO A 400 27.68 5.89 -13.96
CA PRO A 400 26.31 5.78 -13.48
C PRO A 400 26.08 6.77 -12.33
N LEU A 401 24.84 7.22 -12.17
CA LEU A 401 24.51 8.33 -11.26
C LEU A 401 24.91 8.04 -9.80
N HIS A 402 24.86 6.77 -9.41
CA HIS A 402 25.19 6.31 -8.06
C HIS A 402 26.69 6.37 -7.74
N GLU A 403 27.57 6.24 -8.74
CA GLU A 403 29.03 6.36 -8.56
C GLU A 403 29.53 7.80 -8.59
N ARG A 404 28.72 8.72 -9.14
CA ARG A 404 29.04 10.15 -9.12
C ARG A 404 29.05 10.66 -7.68
N THR A 405 29.85 11.70 -7.43
CA THR A 405 29.89 12.41 -6.14
C THR A 405 28.48 12.80 -5.66
N PHE A 406 27.59 13.16 -6.59
CA PHE A 406 26.20 13.44 -6.31
C PHE A 406 25.44 12.22 -5.73
N GLY A 407 25.58 11.03 -6.32
CA GLY A 407 24.95 9.80 -5.82
C GLY A 407 25.43 9.42 -4.42
N LYS A 408 26.73 9.52 -4.16
CA LYS A 408 27.30 9.27 -2.82
C LYS A 408 26.83 10.26 -1.76
N VAL A 409 26.70 11.54 -2.13
CA VAL A 409 26.17 12.58 -1.23
C VAL A 409 24.69 12.34 -0.94
N VAL A 410 23.88 12.01 -1.96
CA VAL A 410 22.46 11.67 -1.77
C VAL A 410 22.29 10.44 -0.87
N GLU A 411 23.13 9.42 -1.04
CA GLU A 411 23.10 8.21 -0.20
C GLU A 411 23.53 8.49 1.25
N ALA A 412 24.58 9.30 1.45
CA ALA A 412 25.02 9.72 2.79
C ALA A 412 23.94 10.54 3.51
N ILE A 413 23.26 11.44 2.78
CA ILE A 413 22.14 12.22 3.28
C ILE A 413 20.96 11.29 3.62
N HIS A 414 20.58 10.40 2.70
CA HIS A 414 19.48 9.44 2.90
C HIS A 414 19.75 8.41 4.00
N ALA A 415 21.02 8.13 4.32
CA ALA A 415 21.39 7.26 5.44
C ALA A 415 21.05 7.87 6.80
N VAL A 416 21.00 9.20 6.90
CA VAL A 416 20.73 9.92 8.14
C VAL A 416 19.27 10.38 8.20
N LEU A 417 18.65 10.74 7.07
CA LEU A 417 17.26 11.19 7.06
C LEU A 417 16.26 10.04 7.30
N PRO A 418 15.10 10.33 7.94
CA PRO A 418 13.98 9.41 8.04
C PRO A 418 13.59 8.83 6.68
N ARG A 419 13.51 7.50 6.59
CA ARG A 419 13.17 6.78 5.36
C ARG A 419 11.67 6.55 5.26
N ASP A 420 10.97 7.52 4.69
CA ASP A 420 9.53 7.47 4.42
C ASP A 420 9.19 6.47 3.30
N ARG A 421 9.98 6.47 2.21
CA ARG A 421 9.72 5.62 1.04
C ARG A 421 9.91 4.12 1.26
N ASP A 422 10.74 3.71 2.22
CA ASP A 422 10.95 2.29 2.52
C ASP A 422 9.67 1.64 3.08
N LEU A 423 8.88 2.40 3.83
CA LEU A 423 7.60 1.96 4.39
C LEU A 423 6.49 1.92 3.32
N ASP A 424 6.47 2.92 2.44
CA ASP A 424 5.56 2.92 1.28
C ASP A 424 5.86 1.75 0.35
N ASN A 425 7.15 1.44 0.12
CA ASN A 425 7.57 0.29 -0.68
C ASN A 425 7.13 -1.03 -0.04
N LEU A 426 7.21 -1.18 1.28
CA LEU A 426 6.67 -2.37 1.96
C LEU A 426 5.16 -2.52 1.74
N MET A 427 4.42 -1.43 1.91
CA MET A 427 2.97 -1.46 1.72
C MET A 427 2.62 -1.77 0.27
N ASP A 428 3.31 -1.15 -0.69
CA ASP A 428 3.15 -1.43 -2.12
C ASP A 428 3.44 -2.91 -2.43
N LEU A 429 4.51 -3.49 -1.88
CA LEU A 429 4.85 -4.90 -2.05
C LEU A 429 3.76 -5.81 -1.47
N GLN A 430 3.23 -5.48 -0.31
CA GLN A 430 2.21 -6.26 0.37
C GLN A 430 0.84 -6.17 -0.34
N LEU A 431 0.50 -4.99 -0.87
CA LEU A 431 -0.67 -4.80 -1.71
C LEU A 431 -0.52 -5.52 -3.06
N VAL A 432 0.65 -5.49 -3.68
CA VAL A 432 0.88 -6.22 -4.94
C VAL A 432 0.84 -7.73 -4.70
N ARG A 433 1.33 -8.23 -3.56
CA ARG A 433 1.17 -9.65 -3.19
C ARG A 433 -0.30 -10.06 -3.06
N ASP A 434 -1.13 -9.20 -2.48
CA ASP A 434 -2.53 -9.50 -2.22
C ASP A 434 -3.45 -9.22 -3.43
N LEU A 435 -3.05 -8.32 -4.35
CA LEU A 435 -3.86 -7.84 -5.49
C LEU A 435 -3.29 -8.19 -6.87
N ALA A 436 -2.05 -8.70 -6.96
CA ALA A 436 -1.47 -9.18 -8.20
C ALA A 436 -1.08 -10.65 -8.06
N LEU A 437 -1.37 -11.44 -9.08
CA LEU A 437 -1.00 -12.85 -9.24
C LEU A 437 0.51 -13.07 -9.47
N ALA A 438 1.34 -12.22 -8.88
CA ALA A 438 2.74 -12.12 -9.19
C ALA A 438 3.56 -12.67 -8.01
N GLY A 439 3.97 -13.94 -8.15
CA GLY A 439 5.04 -14.55 -7.37
C GLY A 439 6.44 -13.88 -7.38
N PRO A 440 6.85 -13.01 -8.34
CA PRO A 440 8.19 -12.40 -8.38
C PRO A 440 8.62 -11.55 -7.16
N LEU A 441 7.75 -11.27 -6.20
CA LEU A 441 8.04 -10.29 -5.14
C LEU A 441 8.64 -10.89 -3.86
N ARG A 442 8.89 -12.21 -3.82
CA ARG A 442 9.41 -12.85 -2.61
C ARG A 442 10.82 -12.36 -2.24
N ASP A 443 11.69 -12.15 -3.22
CA ASP A 443 13.08 -11.70 -2.99
C ASP A 443 13.17 -10.18 -2.78
N PHE A 444 12.27 -9.40 -3.38
CA PHE A 444 12.12 -7.96 -3.07
C PHE A 444 11.53 -7.73 -1.68
N ALA A 445 10.58 -8.55 -1.24
CA ALA A 445 9.97 -8.45 0.08
C ALA A 445 11.01 -8.69 1.19
N THR A 446 11.86 -9.72 1.08
CA THR A 446 12.88 -10.01 2.10
C THR A 446 13.94 -8.90 2.18
N ARG A 447 14.42 -8.39 1.03
CA ARG A 447 15.38 -7.27 0.98
C ARG A 447 14.76 -5.97 1.51
N SER A 448 13.53 -5.67 1.12
CA SER A 448 12.80 -4.47 1.57
C SER A 448 12.46 -4.51 3.06
N MET A 449 12.09 -5.67 3.63
CA MET A 449 11.86 -5.82 5.07
C MET A 449 13.10 -5.51 5.92
N SER A 450 14.29 -5.89 5.44
CA SER A 450 15.54 -5.54 6.12
C SER A 450 15.82 -4.03 6.08
N SER A 451 15.53 -3.37 4.94
CA SER A 451 15.68 -1.90 4.81
C SER A 451 14.66 -1.15 5.65
N ALA A 452 13.43 -1.63 5.71
CA ALA A 452 12.35 -0.97 6.42
C ALA A 452 12.51 -1.00 7.94
N SER A 453 13.08 -2.06 8.52
CA SER A 453 13.37 -2.08 9.95
C SER A 453 14.42 -1.03 10.35
N VAL A 454 15.43 -0.83 9.50
CA VAL A 454 16.42 0.26 9.64
C VAL A 454 15.75 1.63 9.47
N GLY A 455 14.90 1.79 8.45
CA GLY A 455 14.13 3.01 8.21
C GLY A 455 13.22 3.41 9.37
N LEU A 456 12.52 2.44 9.95
CA LEU A 456 11.71 2.62 11.17
C LEU A 456 12.56 3.07 12.36
N GLY A 457 13.72 2.44 12.57
CA GLY A 457 14.63 2.80 13.65
C GLY A 457 15.12 4.25 13.53
N ILE A 458 15.55 4.67 12.34
CA ILE A 458 16.01 6.04 12.07
C ILE A 458 14.87 7.06 12.26
N THR A 459 13.67 6.72 11.79
CA THR A 459 12.48 7.60 11.91
C THR A 459 12.07 7.79 13.36
N LEU A 460 12.03 6.71 14.15
CA LEU A 460 11.76 6.75 15.59
C LEU A 460 12.85 7.50 16.35
N ALA A 461 14.12 7.38 15.95
CA ALA A 461 15.22 8.13 16.55
C ALA A 461 15.07 9.65 16.33
N HIS A 462 14.70 10.09 15.12
CA HIS A 462 14.43 11.50 14.83
C HIS A 462 13.20 12.01 15.59
N LEU A 463 12.12 11.23 15.59
CA LEU A 463 10.92 11.51 16.35
C LEU A 463 11.23 11.73 17.84
N GLY A 464 11.95 10.78 18.45
CA GLY A 464 12.39 10.85 19.84
C GLY A 464 13.32 12.04 20.10
N GLY A 465 14.26 12.30 19.18
CA GLY A 465 15.19 13.43 19.26
C GLY A 465 14.48 14.78 19.27
N PHE A 466 13.55 15.03 18.34
CA PHE A 466 12.78 16.26 18.29
C PHE A 466 11.92 16.45 19.55
N LEU A 467 11.25 15.39 20.02
CA LEU A 467 10.43 15.46 21.23
C LEU A 467 11.28 15.67 22.50
N LEU A 468 12.44 15.03 22.60
CA LEU A 468 13.36 15.20 23.71
C LEU A 468 13.89 16.63 23.77
N VAL A 469 14.33 17.19 22.64
CA VAL A 469 14.77 18.59 22.56
C VAL A 469 13.63 19.54 22.95
N ALA A 470 12.43 19.32 22.43
CA ALA A 470 11.26 20.12 22.77
C ALA A 470 10.95 20.09 24.28
N CYS A 471 10.99 18.90 24.89
CA CYS A 471 10.74 18.72 26.32
C CYS A 471 11.82 19.36 27.19
N LEU A 472 13.10 19.26 26.80
CA LEU A 472 14.21 19.90 27.51
C LEU A 472 14.13 21.43 27.46
N ILE A 473 13.82 21.99 26.30
CA ILE A 473 13.66 23.45 26.14
C ILE A 473 12.48 23.94 26.98
N PHE A 474 11.36 23.20 26.96
CA PHE A 474 10.15 23.55 27.69
C PHE A 474 10.30 23.42 29.22
N SER A 475 11.15 22.51 29.71
CA SER A 475 11.40 22.39 31.15
C SER A 475 12.35 23.47 31.69
N ARG A 476 13.30 23.93 30.86
CA ARG A 476 14.34 24.90 31.26
C ARG A 476 13.95 26.37 31.10
N ARG A 477 13.04 26.70 30.18
CA ARG A 477 12.62 28.09 29.95
C ARG A 477 11.46 28.47 30.89
N ASP A 478 11.64 29.57 31.60
CA ASP A 478 10.59 30.23 32.38
C ASP A 478 9.57 30.95 31.47
N PRO A 479 8.32 31.14 31.95
CA PRO A 479 7.18 31.59 31.15
C PRO A 479 7.41 32.89 30.36
#